data_AF-A0A2S7RXW8-F1
#
_entry.id   AF-A0A2S7RXW8-F1
#
_cell.length_a   1.000
_cell.length_b   1.000
_cell.length_c   1.000
_cell.angle_alpha   90.00
_cell.angle_beta   90.00
_cell.angle_gamma   90.00
#
_symmetry.space_group_name_H-M   'P 1'
#
loop_
_entity.id
_entity.type
_entity.pdbx_description
1 polymer ?
#
loop_
_entity_poly.entity_id
_entity_poly.type
_entity_poly.pdbx_seq_one_letter_code
_entity_poly.pdbx_strand_id
1 'polypeptide(L)'
;MVTFSSNFQQTQQSTSRITSATTPLNQASSIQNDTRTTLIGNQDIQSSISSAKNSANQIASAISGAANQLQTAAQGFSALDTQLSRDLFKERH
;
A
#
# COMPACT_ATOMS: atom_id res chain seq x y z
N MET A 1 8.21 22.58 28.09
CA MET A 1 7.61 22.77 26.76
C MET A 1 7.05 21.41 26.36
N VAL A 2 5.75 21.30 26.10
CA VAL A 2 5.16 20.02 25.66
C VAL A 2 5.42 19.90 24.17
N THR A 3 6.12 18.84 23.75
CA THR A 3 6.40 18.56 22.34
C THR A 3 5.36 17.56 21.85
N PHE A 4 4.56 17.96 20.87
CA PHE A 4 3.67 17.05 20.14
C PHE A 4 4.47 16.52 18.95
N SER A 5 4.71 15.21 18.95
CA SER A 5 5.50 14.56 17.91
C SER A 5 4.77 13.31 17.44
N SER A 6 4.02 13.43 16.36
CA SER A 6 3.51 12.29 15.60
C SER A 6 4.67 11.50 15.01
N ASN A 7 4.47 10.19 14.91
CA ASN A 7 5.44 9.25 14.32
C ASN A 7 5.48 9.33 12.78
N PHE A 8 5.27 10.52 12.21
CA PHE A 8 5.07 10.74 10.78
C PHE A 8 6.16 10.10 9.90
N GLN A 9 7.44 10.31 10.24
CA GLN A 9 8.56 9.70 9.50
C GLN A 9 8.54 8.17 9.55
N GLN A 10 8.22 7.60 10.71
CA GLN A 10 8.14 6.16 10.88
C GLN A 10 6.96 5.58 10.10
N THR A 11 5.81 6.25 10.08
CA THR A 11 4.68 5.87 9.24
C THR A 11 5.08 5.91 7.77
N GLN A 12 5.70 7.00 7.29
CA GLN A 12 6.15 7.12 5.90
C GLN A 12 7.09 5.98 5.48
N GLN A 13 8.08 5.64 6.31
CA GLN A 13 8.99 4.53 6.04
C GLN A 13 8.29 3.18 6.03
N SER A 14 7.35 2.95 6.95
CA SER A 14 6.56 1.71 7.00
C SER A 14 5.67 1.58 5.76
N THR A 15 4.99 2.67 5.37
CA THR A 15 4.17 2.73 4.16
C THR A 15 4.99 2.44 2.90
N SER A 16 6.16 3.07 2.76
CA SER A 16 7.06 2.81 1.64
C SER A 16 7.51 1.35 1.59
N ARG A 17 7.86 0.76 2.73
CA ARG A 17 8.26 -0.65 2.82
C ARG A 17 7.13 -1.58 2.38
N ILE A 18 5.91 -1.32 2.84
CA ILE A 18 4.71 -2.09 2.47
C ILE A 18 4.47 -1.99 0.97
N THR A 19 4.48 -0.78 0.40
CA THR A 19 4.30 -0.55 -1.04
C THR A 19 5.35 -1.29 -1.86
N SER A 20 6.63 -1.19 -1.49
CA SER A 20 7.73 -1.89 -2.17
C SER A 20 7.61 -3.41 -2.06
N ALA A 21 7.19 -3.94 -0.92
CA ALA A 21 6.98 -5.38 -0.73
C ALA A 21 5.83 -5.92 -1.58
N THR A 22 4.86 -5.08 -1.95
CA THR A 22 3.74 -5.46 -2.84
C THR A 22 4.02 -5.31 -4.33
N THR A 23 5.09 -4.60 -4.73
CA THR A 23 5.46 -4.45 -6.15
C THR A 23 5.56 -5.78 -6.92
N PRO A 24 6.12 -6.87 -6.37
CA PRO A 24 6.22 -8.14 -7.08
C PRO A 24 4.87 -8.77 -7.45
N LEU A 25 3.82 -8.51 -6.67
CA LEU A 25 2.47 -9.02 -6.95
C LEU A 25 1.90 -8.42 -8.25
N ASN A 26 2.21 -7.16 -8.53
CA ASN A 26 1.83 -6.47 -9.77
C ASN A 26 2.69 -6.88 -10.98
N GLN A 27 3.85 -7.50 -10.73
CA GLN A 27 4.80 -7.90 -11.78
C GLN A 27 4.74 -9.40 -12.12
N ALA A 28 3.67 -10.09 -11.72
CA ALA A 28 3.47 -11.48 -12.12
C ALA A 28 3.61 -11.61 -13.64
N SER A 29 4.61 -12.40 -14.07
CA SER A 29 5.08 -12.53 -15.45
C SER A 29 3.95 -12.72 -16.47
N SER A 30 4.24 -12.40 -17.74
CA SER A 30 3.36 -12.77 -18.84
C SER A 30 3.14 -14.29 -18.80
N ILE A 31 1.89 -14.72 -18.66
CA ILE A 31 1.52 -16.13 -18.73
C ILE A 31 1.61 -16.50 -20.21
N GLN A 32 2.54 -17.40 -20.56
CA GLN A 32 2.56 -17.94 -21.91
C GLN A 32 1.35 -18.86 -22.09
N ASN A 33 0.44 -18.47 -22.99
CA ASN A 33 -0.68 -19.32 -23.35
C ASN A 33 -0.19 -20.47 -24.24
N ASP A 34 -0.26 -21.69 -23.72
CA ASP A 34 -0.17 -22.90 -24.55
C ASP A 34 -1.47 -23.03 -25.36
N THR A 35 -1.37 -22.76 -26.65
CA THR A 35 -2.48 -22.89 -27.62
C THR A 35 -2.42 -24.20 -28.41
N ARG A 36 -1.37 -25.02 -28.21
CA ARG A 36 -1.12 -26.23 -29.00
C ARG A 36 -1.74 -27.47 -28.39
N THR A 37 -1.93 -27.48 -27.07
CA THR A 37 -2.47 -28.63 -26.34
C THR A 37 -3.95 -28.41 -26.03
N THR A 38 -4.82 -29.26 -26.60
CA THR A 38 -6.30 -29.16 -26.46
C THR A 38 -6.88 -30.00 -25.31
N LEU A 39 -6.04 -30.48 -24.39
CA LEU A 39 -6.50 -31.20 -23.21
C LEU A 39 -7.28 -30.24 -22.31
N ILE A 40 -8.48 -30.63 -21.87
CA ILE A 40 -9.36 -29.83 -20.99
C ILE A 40 -8.59 -29.28 -19.78
N GLY A 41 -7.70 -30.10 -19.20
CA GLY A 41 -6.86 -29.69 -18.07
C GLY A 41 -5.95 -28.49 -18.33
N ASN A 42 -5.52 -28.23 -19.57
CA ASN A 42 -4.74 -27.03 -19.89
C ASN A 42 -5.58 -25.75 -19.81
N GLN A 43 -6.84 -25.83 -20.23
CA GLN A 43 -7.78 -24.71 -20.13
C GLN A 43 -8.09 -24.40 -18.66
N ASP A 44 -8.29 -25.44 -17.84
CA ASP A 44 -8.51 -25.31 -16.39
C ASP A 44 -7.28 -24.70 -15.67
N ILE A 45 -6.08 -25.14 -16.03
CA ILE A 45 -4.81 -24.60 -15.50
C ILE A 45 -4.66 -23.13 -15.90
N GLN A 46 -4.88 -22.77 -17.17
CA GLN A 46 -4.79 -21.37 -17.64
C GLN A 46 -5.78 -20.45 -16.93
N SER A 47 -7.02 -20.92 -16.74
CA SER A 47 -8.06 -20.20 -15.99
C SER A 47 -7.66 -20.00 -14.52
N SER A 48 -7.10 -21.04 -13.90
CA SER A 48 -6.62 -21.00 -12.51
C SER A 48 -5.45 -20.02 -12.33
N ILE A 49 -4.47 -20.03 -13.24
CA ILE A 49 -3.34 -19.09 -13.20
C ILE A 49 -3.83 -17.65 -13.41
N SER A 50 -4.75 -17.43 -14.34
CA SER A 50 -5.34 -16.11 -14.60
C SER A 50 -6.10 -15.60 -13.37
N SER A 51 -6.87 -16.46 -12.71
CA SER A 51 -7.57 -16.14 -11.48
C SER A 51 -6.61 -15.79 -10.34
N ALA A 52 -5.54 -16.57 -10.17
CA ALA A 52 -4.51 -16.29 -9.17
C ALA A 52 -3.82 -14.93 -9.41
N LYS A 53 -3.52 -14.59 -10.66
CA LYS A 53 -2.94 -13.28 -11.04
C LYS A 53 -3.90 -12.13 -10.72
N ASN A 54 -5.18 -12.29 -11.04
CA ASN A 54 -6.20 -11.29 -10.72
C ASN A 54 -6.31 -11.06 -9.21
N SER A 55 -6.32 -12.14 -8.42
CA SER A 55 -6.32 -12.05 -6.95
C SER A 55 -5.07 -11.34 -6.42
N ALA A 56 -3.88 -11.65 -6.96
CA ALA A 56 -2.63 -10.98 -6.58
C ALA A 56 -2.68 -9.47 -6.86
N ASN A 57 -3.20 -9.06 -8.01
CA ASN A 57 -3.38 -7.64 -8.37
C ASN A 57 -4.38 -6.93 -7.45
N GLN A 58 -5.48 -7.60 -7.08
CA GLN A 58 -6.45 -7.07 -6.13
C GLN A 58 -5.84 -6.86 -4.74
N ILE A 59 -5.05 -7.83 -4.26
CA ILE A 59 -4.32 -7.72 -2.99
C ILE A 59 -3.34 -6.55 -3.03
N ALA A 60 -2.53 -6.45 -4.08
CA ALA A 60 -1.57 -5.37 -4.24
C ALA A 60 -2.25 -3.99 -4.27
N SER A 61 -3.39 -3.88 -4.97
CA SER A 61 -4.18 -2.64 -5.04
C SER A 61 -4.76 -2.26 -3.68
N ALA A 62 -5.31 -3.23 -2.95
CA ALA A 62 -5.85 -3.01 -1.61
C ALA A 62 -4.76 -2.55 -0.61
N ILE A 63 -3.59 -3.19 -0.65
CA ILE A 63 -2.46 -2.82 0.20
C ILE A 63 -1.95 -1.42 -0.15
N SER A 64 -1.82 -1.09 -1.43
CA SER A 64 -1.43 0.26 -1.86
C SER A 64 -2.45 1.32 -1.41
N GLY A 65 -3.75 1.02 -1.50
CA GLY A 65 -4.81 1.89 -0.99
C GLY A 65 -4.71 2.13 0.52
N ALA A 66 -4.54 1.06 1.30
CA ALA A 66 -4.37 1.14 2.76
C ALA A 66 -3.09 1.91 3.14
N ALA A 67 -1.99 1.68 2.43
CA ALA A 67 -0.75 2.42 2.58
C ALA A 67 -0.97 3.93 2.38
N ASN A 68 -1.66 4.33 1.32
CA ASN A 68 -1.97 5.74 1.06
C ASN A 68 -2.82 6.35 2.19
N GLN A 69 -3.84 5.63 2.68
CA GLN A 69 -4.66 6.09 3.80
C GLN A 69 -3.84 6.31 5.08
N LEU A 70 -2.93 5.39 5.40
CA LEU A 70 -2.01 5.53 6.54
C LEU A 70 -1.12 6.76 6.39
N GLN A 71 -0.63 7.03 5.18
CA GLN A 71 0.19 8.21 4.91
C GLN A 71 -0.60 9.51 5.07
N THR A 72 -1.84 9.56 4.56
CA THR A 72 -2.73 10.71 4.75
C THR A 72 -3.05 10.95 6.22
N ALA A 73 -3.36 9.90 6.98
CA ALA A 73 -3.60 10.03 8.41
C ALA A 73 -2.37 10.57 9.16
N ALA A 74 -1.17 10.09 8.81
CA ALA A 74 0.08 10.57 9.40
C ALA A 74 0.35 12.05 9.07
N GLN A 75 0.04 12.51 7.85
CA GLN A 75 0.11 13.93 7.49
C GLN A 75 -0.85 14.77 8.34
N GLY A 76 -2.07 14.27 8.55
CA GLY A 76 -3.08 14.92 9.40
C GLY A 76 -2.61 15.09 10.85
N PHE A 77 -2.02 14.05 11.44
CA PHE A 77 -1.44 14.14 12.79
C PHE A 77 -0.27 15.13 12.85
N SER A 78 0.63 15.14 11.87
CA SER A 78 1.73 16.11 11.82
C SER A 78 1.25 17.57 11.69
N ALA A 79 0.18 17.81 10.93
CA ALA A 79 -0.45 19.12 10.83
C ALA A 79 -1.07 19.56 12.17
N LEU A 80 -1.75 18.64 12.87
CA LEU A 80 -2.32 18.87 14.20
C LEU A 80 -1.23 19.19 15.23
N ASP A 81 -0.12 18.44 15.25
CA ASP A 81 1.01 18.72 16.15
C ASP A 81 1.57 20.13 15.94
N THR A 82 1.69 20.54 14.68
CA THR A 82 2.19 21.87 14.30
C THR A 82 1.23 22.96 14.75
N GLN A 83 -0.07 22.76 14.56
CA GLN A 83 -1.10 23.71 14.99
C GLN A 83 -1.13 23.85 16.51
N LEU A 84 -1.17 22.74 17.24
CA LEU A 84 -1.21 22.73 18.69
C LEU A 84 0.03 23.38 19.30
N SER A 85 1.21 23.13 18.71
CA SER A 85 2.46 23.76 19.12
C SER A 85 2.43 25.29 18.93
N ARG A 86 1.81 25.79 17.85
CA ARG A 86 1.63 27.23 17.64
C ARG A 86 0.63 27.84 18.62
N ASP A 87 -0.49 27.17 18.87
CA ASP A 87 -1.55 27.69 19.73
C ASP A 87 -1.07 27.79 21.19
N LEU A 88 -0.36 26.78 21.68
CA LEU A 88 0.29 26.82 23.00
C LEU A 88 1.40 27.87 23.13
N PHE A 89 2.08 28.20 22.02
CA PHE A 89 3.07 29.28 22.01
C PHE A 89 2.38 30.65 22.09
N LYS A 90 1.24 30.84 21.41
CA LYS A 90 0.45 32.07 21.45
C LYS A 90 -0.19 32.32 22.81
N GLU A 91 -0.66 31.30 23.52
CA GLU A 91 -1.27 31.46 24.85
C GLU A 91 -0.27 31.78 25.97
N ARG A 92 1.03 31.69 25.70
CA ARG A 92 2.10 31.96 26.68
C ARG A 92 2.71 33.37 26.58
N HIS A 93 2.22 34.19 25.65
CA HIS A 93 2.62 35.58 25.42
C HIS A 93 1.41 36.51 25.51
#